data_AF-A0A455UBI0-F1
#
_entry.id   AF-A0A455UBI0-F1
#
_cell.length_a   1.000
_cell.length_b   1.000
_cell.length_c   1.000
_cell.angle_alpha   90.00
_cell.angle_beta   90.00
_cell.angle_gamma   90.00
#
_symmetry.space_group_name_H-M   'P 1'
#
loop_
_entity.id
_entity.type
_entity.pdbx_description
1 polymer ?
#
loop_
_entity_poly.entity_id
_entity_poly.type
_entity_poly.pdbx_seq_one_letter_code
_entity_poly.pdbx_strand_id
1 'polypeptide(L)'
;MPDVSVQGQGGLLDIALHPDFEGQDSGGENDWIYFTWSKPDSDGNGSRSALSRVKWLNGELGEVEHLFEQSRASGPGRHYGSRLAWLPDGTLLMSIGDRGSEPSRAQASDDHAGSTLRLTATGGVPNNNPLLMTPIPWMKFTPWVIAISKA
;
A
#
# COMPACT_ATOMS: atom_id res chain seq x y z
N MET A 1 -9.38 -13.29 -7.21
CA MET A 1 -9.01 -11.85 -7.17
C MET A 1 -10.09 -11.09 -6.41
N PRO A 2 -9.73 -10.13 -5.53
CA PRO A 2 -10.70 -9.24 -4.89
C PRO A 2 -11.51 -8.45 -5.91
N ASP A 3 -12.62 -7.85 -5.50
CA ASP A 3 -13.36 -6.88 -6.33
C ASP A 3 -12.52 -5.62 -6.56
N VAL A 4 -12.38 -5.14 -7.78
CA VAL A 4 -11.43 -4.05 -8.14
C VAL A 4 -12.16 -2.91 -8.83
N SER A 5 -11.92 -1.68 -8.35
CA SER A 5 -12.44 -0.48 -9.01
C SER A 5 -11.59 -0.12 -10.23
N VAL A 6 -12.15 -0.25 -11.43
CA VAL A 6 -11.46 0.08 -12.71
C VAL A 6 -11.75 1.51 -13.20
N GLN A 7 -12.14 2.41 -12.29
CA GLN A 7 -12.44 3.80 -12.65
C GLN A 7 -11.15 4.60 -12.93
N GLY A 8 -11.05 5.19 -14.12
CA GLY A 8 -9.94 6.07 -14.48
C GLY A 8 -8.60 5.35 -14.50
N GLN A 9 -7.68 5.75 -13.61
CA GLN A 9 -6.36 5.13 -13.43
C GLN A 9 -6.37 3.95 -12.44
N GLY A 10 -7.54 3.57 -11.92
CA GLY A 10 -7.68 2.41 -11.03
C GLY A 10 -7.56 1.07 -11.77
N GLY A 11 -7.18 0.04 -11.04
CA GLY A 11 -7.10 -1.34 -11.49
C GLY A 11 -6.22 -2.17 -10.57
N LEU A 12 -5.69 -3.28 -11.10
CA LEU A 12 -4.45 -3.86 -10.60
C LEU A 12 -3.30 -2.93 -11.01
N LEU A 13 -2.43 -2.58 -10.06
CA LEU A 13 -1.41 -1.56 -10.25
C LEU A 13 -0.02 -2.21 -10.26
N ASP A 14 0.76 -2.04 -9.20
CA ASP A 14 2.13 -2.56 -9.15
C ASP A 14 2.16 -3.98 -8.58
N ILE A 15 3.19 -4.74 -8.95
CA ILE A 15 3.45 -6.09 -8.46
C ILE A 15 4.93 -6.18 -8.07
N ALA A 16 5.21 -6.78 -6.93
CA ALA A 16 6.56 -7.07 -6.48
C ALA A 16 6.63 -8.47 -5.87
N LEU A 17 7.71 -9.19 -6.12
CA LEU A 17 8.00 -10.45 -5.43
C LEU A 17 8.67 -10.15 -4.09
N HIS A 18 8.53 -11.03 -3.11
CA HIS A 18 9.40 -11.01 -1.92
C HIS A 18 10.88 -11.04 -2.35
N PRO A 19 11.82 -10.40 -1.62
CA PRO A 19 13.24 -10.41 -1.99
C PRO A 19 13.84 -11.81 -2.10
N ASP A 20 13.36 -12.71 -1.25
CA ASP A 20 13.76 -14.13 -1.19
C ASP A 20 12.77 -15.07 -1.92
N PHE A 21 12.13 -14.60 -2.99
CA PHE A 21 11.25 -15.42 -3.81
C PHE A 21 12.08 -16.44 -4.62
N GLU A 22 11.85 -17.73 -4.43
CA GLU A 22 12.66 -18.82 -4.96
C GLU A 22 12.16 -19.34 -6.32
N GLY A 23 10.88 -19.16 -6.65
CA GLY A 23 10.38 -19.35 -8.02
C GLY A 23 9.42 -20.50 -8.26
N GLN A 24 9.32 -20.89 -9.53
CA GLN A 24 8.16 -21.58 -10.10
C GLN A 24 7.96 -23.02 -9.58
N ASP A 25 9.03 -23.64 -9.07
CA ASP A 25 9.04 -25.03 -8.59
C ASP A 25 9.09 -25.15 -7.06
N SER A 26 9.05 -24.02 -6.33
CA SER A 26 9.06 -23.98 -4.88
C SER A 26 7.71 -23.50 -4.34
N GLY A 27 7.23 -24.19 -3.29
CA GLY A 27 6.27 -23.63 -2.33
C GLY A 27 7.02 -22.99 -1.18
N GLY A 28 8.10 -22.26 -1.50
CA GLY A 28 9.07 -21.74 -0.55
C GLY A 28 8.41 -20.88 0.52
N GLU A 29 9.07 -20.76 1.67
CA GLU A 29 8.53 -19.99 2.80
C GLU A 29 8.20 -18.54 2.38
N ASN A 30 9.02 -17.99 1.49
CA ASN A 30 9.03 -16.61 1.03
C ASN A 30 8.43 -16.39 -0.35
N ASP A 31 7.76 -17.38 -0.94
CA ASP A 31 7.17 -17.27 -2.28
C ASP A 31 5.88 -16.44 -2.28
N TRP A 32 6.00 -15.18 -1.86
CA TRP A 32 4.93 -14.19 -1.77
C TRP A 32 5.00 -13.22 -2.94
N ILE A 33 3.83 -12.99 -3.54
CA ILE A 33 3.61 -11.99 -4.58
C ILE A 33 2.79 -10.87 -3.96
N TYR A 34 3.35 -9.67 -3.93
CA TYR A 34 2.72 -8.46 -3.43
C TYR A 34 2.14 -7.69 -4.59
N PHE A 35 0.95 -7.12 -4.40
CA PHE A 35 0.33 -6.28 -5.41
C PHE A 35 -0.46 -5.14 -4.80
N THR A 36 -0.43 -4.01 -5.49
CA THR A 36 -1.29 -2.86 -5.16
C THR A 36 -2.47 -2.82 -6.10
N TRP A 37 -3.61 -2.36 -5.58
CA TRP A 37 -4.86 -2.32 -6.34
C TRP A 37 -5.79 -1.23 -5.82
N SER A 38 -6.75 -0.86 -6.65
CA SER A 38 -7.82 0.08 -6.34
C SER A 38 -9.00 -0.64 -5.68
N LYS A 39 -9.05 -0.64 -4.35
CA LYS A 39 -10.14 -1.24 -3.59
C LYS A 39 -11.40 -0.36 -3.66
N PRO A 40 -12.54 -0.86 -4.17
CA PRO A 40 -13.78 -0.09 -4.14
C PRO A 40 -14.18 0.19 -2.68
N ASP A 41 -14.73 1.37 -2.42
CA ASP A 41 -15.34 1.61 -1.12
C ASP A 41 -16.68 0.85 -0.99
N SER A 42 -17.04 0.51 0.24
CA SER A 42 -18.23 -0.26 0.58
C SER A 42 -19.55 0.38 0.16
N ASP A 43 -19.59 1.70 0.02
CA ASP A 43 -20.76 2.45 -0.46
C ASP A 43 -20.76 2.67 -1.99
N GLY A 44 -19.75 2.15 -2.70
CA GLY A 44 -19.54 2.30 -4.13
C GLY A 44 -18.99 3.67 -4.54
N ASN A 45 -18.73 4.59 -3.61
CA ASN A 45 -18.29 5.94 -3.93
C ASN A 45 -16.76 6.07 -3.87
N GLY A 46 -16.14 5.69 -4.99
CA GLY A 46 -14.71 5.83 -5.19
C GLY A 46 -13.91 4.62 -4.71
N SER A 47 -12.61 4.83 -4.47
CA SER A 47 -11.69 3.74 -4.16
C SER A 47 -10.53 4.15 -3.25
N ARG A 48 -9.90 3.15 -2.65
CA ARG A 48 -8.72 3.25 -1.78
C ARG A 48 -7.53 2.60 -2.49
N SER A 49 -6.33 3.18 -2.36
CA SER A 49 -5.11 2.43 -2.67
C SER A 49 -4.94 1.33 -1.61
N ALA A 50 -4.81 0.08 -2.05
CA ALA A 50 -4.65 -1.08 -1.17
C ALA A 50 -3.39 -1.87 -1.53
N LEU A 51 -2.86 -2.58 -0.55
CA LEU A 51 -1.79 -3.57 -0.68
C LEU A 51 -2.32 -4.92 -0.21
N SER A 52 -2.04 -5.96 -0.99
CA SER A 52 -2.33 -7.33 -0.63
C SER A 52 -1.19 -8.21 -1.11
N ARG A 53 -1.11 -9.43 -0.57
CA ARG A 53 -0.19 -10.45 -1.06
C ARG A 53 -0.90 -11.76 -1.28
N VAL A 54 -0.30 -12.62 -2.08
CA VAL A 54 -0.76 -13.98 -2.30
C VAL A 54 0.45 -14.90 -2.33
N LYS A 55 0.29 -16.10 -1.79
CA LYS A 55 1.35 -17.10 -1.84
C LYS A 55 1.33 -17.79 -3.20
N TRP A 56 2.49 -17.95 -3.81
CA TRP A 56 2.68 -18.85 -4.94
C TRP A 56 2.83 -20.28 -4.40
N LEU A 57 1.97 -21.17 -4.89
CA LEU A 57 1.86 -22.57 -4.46
C LEU A 57 2.04 -23.47 -5.69
N ASN A 58 3.27 -23.54 -6.20
CA ASN A 58 3.66 -24.50 -7.24
C ASN A 58 2.71 -24.55 -8.45
N GLY A 59 2.52 -23.40 -9.12
CA GLY A 59 1.64 -23.26 -10.28
C GLY A 59 0.29 -22.60 -9.97
N GLU A 60 -0.06 -22.47 -8.70
CA GLU A 60 -1.32 -21.88 -8.25
C GLU A 60 -1.11 -20.68 -7.34
N LEU A 61 -2.09 -19.77 -7.33
CA LEU A 61 -2.15 -18.68 -6.37
C LEU A 61 -3.00 -19.13 -5.18
N GLY A 62 -2.44 -19.03 -3.98
CA GLY A 62 -3.14 -19.29 -2.72
C GLY A 62 -4.17 -18.22 -2.38
N GLU A 63 -4.53 -18.16 -1.10
CA GLU A 63 -5.45 -17.13 -0.60
C GLU A 63 -4.82 -15.73 -0.61
N VAL A 64 -5.64 -14.73 -0.91
CA VAL A 64 -5.22 -13.34 -0.89
C VAL A 64 -5.26 -12.82 0.55
N GLU A 65 -4.11 -12.35 1.03
CA GLU A 65 -3.98 -11.68 2.31
C GLU A 65 -4.01 -10.16 2.13
N HIS A 66 -4.98 -9.51 2.76
CA HIS A 66 -5.06 -8.05 2.78
C HIS A 66 -4.10 -7.48 3.82
N LEU A 67 -3.21 -6.58 3.40
CA LEU A 67 -2.15 -6.04 4.26
C LEU A 67 -2.41 -4.60 4.69
N PHE A 68 -2.90 -3.78 3.77
CA PHE A 68 -3.11 -2.36 4.01
C PHE A 68 -4.15 -1.77 3.06
N GLU A 69 -4.89 -0.76 3.52
CA GLU A 69 -5.65 0.14 2.67
C GLU A 69 -5.60 1.58 3.16
N GLN A 70 -5.70 2.52 2.22
CA GLN A 70 -5.84 3.93 2.53
C GLN A 70 -7.08 4.19 3.41
N SER A 71 -6.93 4.97 4.48
CA SER A 71 -7.98 5.21 5.49
C SER A 71 -9.24 5.90 4.95
N ARG A 72 -9.10 6.64 3.86
CA ARG A 72 -10.18 7.42 3.23
C ARG A 72 -10.21 7.14 1.74
N ALA A 73 -11.37 6.71 1.24
CA ALA A 73 -11.59 6.55 -0.20
C ALA A 73 -11.48 7.90 -0.95
N SER A 74 -11.33 7.81 -2.27
CA SER A 74 -11.33 8.96 -3.16
C SER A 74 -12.08 8.67 -4.45
N GLY A 75 -12.98 9.58 -4.83
CA GLY A 75 -13.83 9.49 -6.03
C GLY A 75 -13.22 9.90 -7.39
N PRO A 76 -12.18 10.77 -7.49
CA PRO A 76 -11.68 11.24 -8.80
C PRO A 76 -11.09 10.17 -9.74
N GLY A 77 -10.81 8.95 -9.26
CA GLY A 77 -10.29 7.87 -10.10
C GLY A 77 -8.90 8.14 -10.69
N ARG A 78 -8.05 8.93 -10.02
CA ARG A 78 -6.70 9.30 -10.49
C ARG A 78 -5.71 9.42 -9.33
N HIS A 79 -4.42 9.43 -9.70
CA HIS A 79 -3.28 9.67 -8.82
C HIS A 79 -3.20 8.66 -7.67
N TYR A 80 -3.22 7.37 -8.01
CA TYR A 80 -3.12 6.28 -7.03
C TYR A 80 -1.71 6.14 -6.44
N GLY A 81 -0.67 6.50 -7.22
CA GLY A 81 0.72 6.20 -6.88
C GLY A 81 0.98 4.72 -7.09
N SER A 82 1.05 3.98 -5.98
CA SER A 82 0.99 2.51 -5.90
C SER A 82 2.27 1.75 -6.23
N ARG A 83 3.43 2.42 -6.27
CA ARG A 83 4.73 1.75 -6.47
C ARG A 83 5.19 1.01 -5.22
N LEU A 84 5.75 -0.17 -5.41
CA LEU A 84 6.34 -1.03 -4.40
C LEU A 84 7.86 -1.10 -4.56
N ALA A 85 8.59 -1.02 -3.46
CA ALA A 85 10.03 -1.21 -3.45
C ALA A 85 10.51 -1.78 -2.11
N TRP A 86 11.27 -2.87 -2.16
CA TRP A 86 11.90 -3.44 -0.98
C TRP A 86 13.14 -2.65 -0.56
N LEU A 87 13.31 -2.49 0.75
CA LEU A 87 14.50 -1.93 1.35
C LEU A 87 15.45 -3.04 1.79
N PRO A 88 16.77 -2.76 1.92
CA PRO A 88 17.77 -3.74 2.36
C PRO A 88 17.51 -4.34 3.76
N ASP A 89 16.68 -3.70 4.58
CA ASP A 89 16.30 -4.18 5.90
C ASP A 89 15.02 -5.04 5.92
N GLY A 90 14.54 -5.47 4.75
CA GLY A 90 13.38 -6.36 4.62
C GLY A 90 12.03 -5.66 4.80
N THR A 91 12.00 -4.32 4.86
CA THR A 91 10.75 -3.55 4.83
C THR A 91 10.35 -3.16 3.42
N LEU A 92 9.05 -2.92 3.22
CA LEU A 92 8.43 -2.61 1.94
C LEU A 92 7.99 -1.14 1.92
N LEU A 93 8.39 -0.42 0.89
CA LEU A 93 7.84 0.89 0.58
C LEU A 93 6.60 0.76 -0.31
N MET A 94 5.59 1.57 -0.03
CA MET A 94 4.43 1.76 -0.90
C MET A 94 4.19 3.26 -1.10
N SER A 95 4.14 3.72 -2.36
CA SER A 95 3.74 5.11 -2.65
C SER A 95 2.22 5.24 -2.74
N ILE A 96 1.68 6.37 -2.26
CA ILE A 96 0.28 6.75 -2.41
C ILE A 96 0.24 8.15 -3.00
N GLY A 97 -0.39 8.28 -4.17
CA GLY A 97 -0.55 9.58 -4.81
C GLY A 97 -1.53 10.50 -4.06
N ASP A 98 -1.58 11.77 -4.45
CA ASP A 98 -2.41 12.80 -3.82
C ASP A 98 -3.93 12.64 -4.04
N ARG A 99 -4.33 11.65 -4.85
CA ARG A 99 -5.70 11.31 -5.22
C ARG A 99 -6.44 12.35 -6.08
N GLY A 100 -5.74 13.38 -6.57
CA GLY A 100 -6.33 14.46 -7.37
C GLY A 100 -7.54 15.11 -6.70
N SER A 101 -7.52 15.22 -5.37
CA SER A 101 -8.61 15.77 -4.56
C SER A 101 -8.53 17.30 -4.47
N GLU A 102 -9.68 17.94 -4.45
CA GLU A 102 -9.82 19.37 -4.14
C GLU A 102 -10.78 19.52 -2.94
N PRO A 103 -10.35 20.10 -1.80
CA PRO A 103 -9.00 20.59 -1.53
C PRO A 103 -7.95 19.47 -1.46
N SER A 104 -6.68 19.86 -1.62
CA SER A 104 -5.55 18.91 -1.54
C SER A 104 -5.53 18.19 -0.19
N ARG A 105 -5.35 16.87 -0.23
CA ARG A 105 -5.19 16.00 0.94
C ARG A 105 -3.72 15.67 1.24
N ALA A 106 -2.81 15.97 0.32
CA ALA A 106 -1.39 15.80 0.55
C ALA A 106 -0.93 16.69 1.72
N GLN A 107 0.12 16.27 2.44
CA GLN A 107 0.64 16.93 3.65
C GLN A 107 -0.25 16.87 4.90
N ALA A 108 -1.48 16.37 4.81
CA ALA A 108 -2.29 16.13 6.00
C ALA A 108 -1.70 14.96 6.81
N SER A 109 -1.35 15.20 8.08
CA SER A 109 -0.69 14.19 8.92
C SER A 109 -1.58 12.98 9.25
N ASP A 110 -2.89 13.16 9.15
CA ASP A 110 -3.93 12.16 9.41
C ASP A 110 -4.48 11.50 8.13
N ASP A 111 -3.88 11.77 6.96
CA ASP A 111 -4.23 11.16 5.68
C ASP A 111 -3.02 10.43 5.08
N HIS A 112 -3.27 9.43 4.23
CA HIS A 112 -2.21 8.76 3.48
C HIS A 112 -2.03 9.35 2.07
N ALA A 113 -2.93 10.21 1.59
CA ALA A 113 -2.79 10.81 0.27
C ALA A 113 -1.47 11.60 0.15
N GLY A 114 -0.73 11.37 -0.95
CA GLY A 114 0.54 12.07 -1.21
C GLY A 114 1.69 11.66 -0.28
N SER A 115 1.70 10.40 0.18
CA SER A 115 2.71 9.87 1.12
C SER A 115 3.48 8.68 0.55
N THR A 116 4.62 8.40 1.19
CA THR A 116 5.31 7.11 1.06
C THR A 116 5.24 6.37 2.40
N LEU A 117 4.70 5.15 2.37
CA LEU A 117 4.54 4.29 3.52
C LEU A 117 5.72 3.32 3.65
N ARG A 118 6.09 2.97 4.89
CA ARG A 118 6.92 1.81 5.23
C ARG A 118 6.06 0.75 5.88
N LEU A 119 6.18 -0.47 5.41
CA LEU A 119 5.50 -1.62 5.98
C LEU A 119 6.51 -2.75 6.21
N THR A 120 6.25 -3.63 7.17
CA THR A 120 6.88 -4.95 7.21
C THR A 120 6.33 -5.81 6.06
N ALA A 121 6.97 -6.96 5.80
CA ALA A 121 6.50 -7.91 4.80
C ALA A 121 5.05 -8.42 5.05
N THR A 122 4.54 -8.34 6.29
CA THR A 122 3.16 -8.71 6.65
C THR A 122 2.24 -7.49 6.75
N GLY A 123 2.65 -6.33 6.22
CA GLY A 123 1.86 -5.12 6.28
C GLY A 123 1.75 -4.51 7.67
N GLY A 124 2.75 -4.71 8.54
CA GLY A 124 2.90 -4.15 9.90
C GLY A 124 3.73 -2.85 9.92
N VAL A 125 3.62 -2.00 10.95
CA VAL A 125 4.48 -0.80 11.06
C VAL A 125 5.87 -1.23 11.54
N PRO A 126 6.97 -0.88 10.85
CA PRO A 126 8.32 -1.18 11.35
C PRO A 126 8.62 -0.44 12.66
N ASN A 127 9.25 -1.12 13.62
CA ASN A 127 9.56 -0.56 14.95
C ASN A 127 10.48 0.67 14.90
N ASN A 128 11.27 0.83 13.84
CA ASN A 128 12.17 1.95 13.61
C ASN A 128 11.58 2.99 12.64
N ASN A 129 10.26 3.04 12.47
CA ASN A 129 9.62 4.05 11.64
C ASN A 129 9.81 5.45 12.28
N PRO A 130 10.38 6.45 11.59
CA PRO A 130 10.70 7.77 12.17
C PRO A 130 9.54 8.47 12.90
N LEU A 131 8.30 8.32 12.45
CA LEU A 131 7.14 8.94 13.11
C LEU A 131 6.80 8.32 14.48
N LEU A 132 7.26 7.10 14.77
CA LEU A 132 7.14 6.52 16.12
C LEU A 132 8.14 7.15 17.10
N MET A 133 9.26 7.66 16.59
CA MET A 133 10.37 8.18 17.38
C MET A 133 10.21 9.66 17.75
N THR A 134 9.21 10.36 17.19
CA THR A 134 8.98 11.79 17.45
C THR A 134 7.48 12.07 17.67
N PRO A 135 6.93 11.76 18.85
CA PRO A 135 5.56 12.12 19.16
C PRO A 135 5.45 13.65 19.26
N ILE A 136 4.78 14.28 18.29
CA ILE A 136 4.34 15.68 18.41
C ILE A 136 2.96 15.62 19.09
N PRO A 137 2.79 16.08 20.34
CA PRO A 137 1.64 15.76 21.20
C PRO A 137 0.26 16.13 20.64
N TRP A 138 0.21 17.02 19.65
CA TRP A 138 -1.01 17.55 19.05
C TRP A 138 -1.22 17.15 17.58
N MET A 139 -0.30 16.38 16.99
CA MET A 139 -0.47 15.83 15.63
C MET A 139 -0.88 14.37 15.70
N LYS A 140 -2.01 14.05 15.06
CA LYS A 140 -2.37 12.66 14.75
C LYS A 140 -1.58 12.25 13.52
N PHE A 141 -0.73 11.24 13.66
CA PHE A 141 0.00 10.63 12.56
C PHE A 141 -0.59 9.27 12.22
N THR A 142 -0.65 8.97 10.93
CA THR A 142 -0.80 7.59 10.48
C THR A 142 0.55 6.88 10.66
N PRO A 143 0.62 5.78 11.42
CA PRO A 143 1.90 5.22 11.88
C PRO A 143 2.72 4.55 10.77
N TRP A 144 2.17 4.44 9.56
CA TRP A 144 2.78 3.85 8.36
C TRP A 144 3.64 4.84 7.57
N VAL A 145 3.40 6.14 7.74
CA VAL A 145 4.01 7.17 6.91
C VAL A 145 5.47 7.38 7.32
N ILE A 146 6.37 7.45 6.34
CA ILE A 146 7.77 7.86 6.56
C ILE A 146 7.95 9.32 6.19
N ALA A 147 7.29 9.75 5.11
CA ALA A 147 7.41 11.09 4.58
C ALA A 147 6.12 11.51 3.89
N ILE A 148 5.78 12.78 4.06
CA ILE A 148 4.81 13.49 3.24
C ILE A 148 5.62 14.57 2.53
N SER A 149 5.69 14.52 1.20
CA SER A 149 6.57 15.39 0.41
C SER A 149 5.84 16.68 0.09
N LYS A 150 6.23 17.80 0.72
CA LYS A 150 5.77 19.13 0.28
C LYS A 150 6.27 19.37 -1.14
N ALA A 151 5.35 19.40 -2.11
CA ALA A 151 5.60 20.04 -3.39
C ALA A 151 5.64 21.57 -3.19
#